data_AF-A0AAW9DGV5-F1
#
_entry.id   AF-A0AAW9DGV5-F1
#
_cell.length_a   1.000
_cell.length_b   1.000
_cell.length_c   1.000
_cell.angle_alpha   90.00
_cell.angle_beta   90.00
_cell.angle_gamma   90.00
#
_symmetry.space_group_name_H-M   'P 1'
#
loop_
_entity.id
_entity.type
_entity.pdbx_description
1 polymer ?
#
loop_
_entity_poly.entity_id
_entity_poly.type
_entity_poly.pdbx_seq_one_letter_code
_entity_poly.pdbx_strand_id
1 'polypeptide(L)'
;MKLYSLIPQSERDFANEAIPTIIQEMENRRNEVVVIFAGYKDLIHNFIGTNPGLQSRISKIIHFEDYSVDELYEIFRMMLSKKDYSIESSCEKVLRSHFSKVGTTEHFGNGRYVRKLIEASFYQQATRVMEKIGNRTLEETEMNVVIEADIKNAIQELSELESTQRLIVFGLQG
;
A
#
# COMPACT_ATOMS: atom_id res chain seq x y z
N MET A 1 -1.18 -16.66 5.18
CA MET A 1 -2.32 -17.15 4.37
C MET A 1 -3.19 -15.95 3.99
N LYS A 2 -3.69 -15.86 2.76
CA LYS A 2 -4.57 -14.73 2.34
C LYS A 2 -6.00 -15.05 2.76
N LEU A 3 -6.74 -14.08 3.30
CA LEU A 3 -8.10 -14.31 3.82
C LEU A 3 -9.05 -14.94 2.80
N TYR A 4 -8.94 -14.57 1.52
CA TYR A 4 -9.77 -15.12 0.45
C TYR A 4 -9.59 -16.62 0.22
N SER A 5 -8.42 -17.19 0.53
CA SER A 5 -8.22 -18.65 0.43
C SER A 5 -8.89 -19.42 1.57
N LEU A 6 -9.51 -18.70 2.53
CA LEU A 6 -10.27 -19.25 3.63
C LEU A 6 -11.78 -19.03 3.45
N ILE A 7 -12.24 -18.48 2.32
CA ILE A 7 -13.66 -18.38 2.02
C ILE A 7 -14.01 -19.54 1.07
N PRO A 8 -14.89 -20.48 1.47
CA PRO A 8 -15.31 -21.58 0.60
C PRO A 8 -15.94 -21.05 -0.70
N GLN A 9 -15.46 -21.50 -1.85
CA GLN A 9 -16.01 -21.22 -3.18
C GLN A 9 -16.72 -22.46 -3.76
N SER A 10 -16.43 -23.66 -3.24
CA SER A 10 -17.05 -24.93 -3.61
C SER A 10 -17.03 -25.95 -2.45
N GLU A 11 -17.82 -27.02 -2.57
CA GLU A 11 -17.85 -28.11 -1.57
C GLU A 11 -16.49 -28.83 -1.41
N ARG A 12 -15.58 -28.73 -2.38
CA ARG A 12 -14.25 -29.39 -2.36
C ARG A 12 -13.09 -28.44 -2.05
N ASP A 13 -13.35 -27.32 -1.39
CA ASP A 13 -12.27 -26.39 -1.02
C ASP A 13 -11.64 -26.74 0.33
N PHE A 14 -10.31 -26.65 0.38
CA PHE A 14 -9.51 -26.74 1.61
C PHE A 14 -9.96 -25.75 2.70
N ALA A 15 -10.65 -24.67 2.31
CA ALA A 15 -11.26 -23.70 3.22
C ALA A 15 -12.28 -24.35 4.18
N ASN A 16 -13.01 -25.39 3.73
CA ASN A 16 -14.01 -26.09 4.53
C ASN A 16 -13.41 -26.83 5.73
N GLU A 17 -12.17 -27.32 5.61
CA GLU A 17 -11.44 -27.98 6.71
C GLU A 17 -10.57 -26.99 7.50
N ALA A 18 -10.06 -25.95 6.84
CA ALA A 18 -9.18 -24.97 7.48
C ALA A 18 -9.90 -24.12 8.55
N ILE A 19 -11.14 -23.66 8.30
CA ILE A 19 -11.85 -22.81 9.28
C ILE A 19 -12.13 -23.58 10.59
N PRO A 20 -12.73 -24.79 10.59
CA PRO A 20 -12.97 -25.54 11.82
C PRO A 20 -11.67 -25.83 12.59
N THR A 21 -10.59 -26.15 11.87
CA THR A 21 -9.27 -26.39 12.47
C THR A 21 -8.75 -25.14 13.18
N ILE A 22 -8.85 -23.96 12.54
CA ILE A 22 -8.45 -22.69 13.16
C ILE A 22 -9.29 -22.41 14.41
N ILE A 23 -10.61 -22.62 14.36
CA ILE A 23 -11.50 -22.42 15.51
C ILE A 23 -11.10 -23.36 16.66
N GLN A 24 -10.84 -24.64 16.36
CA GLN A 24 -10.40 -25.62 17.35
C GLN A 24 -9.06 -25.23 17.99
N GLU A 25 -8.10 -24.74 17.21
CA GLU A 25 -6.82 -24.26 17.74
C GLU A 25 -6.97 -22.99 18.60
N MET A 26 -7.86 -22.07 18.20
CA MET A 26 -8.21 -20.88 19.00
C MET A 26 -8.78 -21.26 20.38
N GLU A 27 -9.46 -22.41 20.47
CA GLU A 27 -10.01 -22.91 21.73
C GLU A 27 -8.99 -23.66 22.58
N ASN A 28 -8.35 -24.67 21.98
CA ASN A 28 -7.45 -25.58 22.67
C ASN A 28 -6.20 -24.85 23.17
N ARG A 29 -5.76 -23.80 22.47
CA ARG A 29 -4.50 -23.10 22.72
C ARG A 29 -4.69 -21.61 23.00
N ARG A 30 -5.83 -21.24 23.59
CA ARG A 30 -6.20 -19.83 23.87
C ARG A 30 -5.18 -19.03 24.70
N ASN A 31 -4.34 -19.71 25.49
CA ASN A 31 -3.30 -19.07 26.31
C ASN A 31 -1.92 -19.04 25.64
N GLU A 32 -1.78 -19.65 24.45
CA GLU A 32 -0.51 -19.84 23.76
C GLU A 32 -0.49 -19.20 22.36
N VAL A 33 -1.66 -18.98 21.76
CA VAL A 33 -1.79 -18.54 20.37
C VAL A 33 -2.63 -17.27 20.27
N VAL A 34 -2.13 -16.31 19.48
CA VAL A 34 -2.90 -15.15 19.03
C VAL A 34 -3.14 -15.29 17.53
N VAL A 35 -4.41 -15.26 17.12
CA VAL A 35 -4.81 -15.31 15.71
C VAL A 35 -5.23 -13.91 15.26
N ILE A 36 -4.63 -13.41 14.18
CA ILE A 36 -4.96 -12.11 13.59
C ILE A 36 -5.47 -12.34 12.17
N PHE A 37 -6.73 -11.98 11.95
CA PHE A 37 -7.31 -11.90 10.61
C PHE A 37 -7.16 -10.47 10.08
N ALA A 38 -6.67 -10.33 8.85
CA ALA A 38 -6.47 -9.04 8.20
C ALA A 38 -6.97 -9.10 6.75
N GLY A 39 -7.68 -8.05 6.34
CA GLY A 39 -8.29 -7.94 5.03
C GLY A 39 -9.19 -6.71 4.93
N TYR A 40 -9.78 -6.48 3.77
CA TYR A 40 -10.74 -5.40 3.59
C TYR A 40 -12.00 -5.63 4.44
N LYS A 41 -12.60 -4.54 4.90
CA LYS A 41 -13.72 -4.53 5.85
C LYS A 41 -14.84 -5.48 5.45
N ASP A 42 -15.35 -5.36 4.23
CA ASP A 42 -16.50 -6.14 3.77
C ASP A 42 -16.18 -7.63 3.67
N LEU A 43 -14.96 -7.96 3.28
CA LEU A 43 -14.50 -9.34 3.13
C LEU A 43 -14.24 -10.01 4.48
N ILE A 44 -13.69 -9.28 5.44
CA ILE A 44 -13.58 -9.73 6.83
C ILE A 44 -14.97 -9.90 7.42
N HIS A 45 -15.88 -8.95 7.20
CA HIS A 45 -17.25 -9.04 7.71
C HIS A 45 -17.98 -10.28 7.17
N ASN A 46 -17.88 -10.53 5.85
CA ASN A 46 -18.45 -11.71 5.23
C ASN A 46 -17.78 -13.00 5.75
N PHE A 47 -16.46 -13.01 5.87
CA PHE A 47 -15.72 -14.15 6.41
C PHE A 47 -16.15 -14.50 7.84
N ILE A 48 -16.29 -13.51 8.71
CA ILE A 48 -16.78 -13.70 10.09
C ILE A 48 -18.21 -14.25 10.10
N GLY A 49 -19.06 -13.77 9.19
CA GLY A 49 -20.45 -14.23 9.06
C GLY A 49 -20.61 -15.66 8.53
N THR A 50 -19.56 -16.28 7.96
CA THR A 50 -19.65 -17.64 7.41
C THR A 50 -19.83 -18.72 8.48
N ASN A 51 -19.40 -18.45 9.73
CA ASN A 51 -19.47 -19.43 10.81
C ASN A 51 -19.70 -18.74 12.17
N PRO A 52 -20.85 -18.99 12.84
CA PRO A 52 -21.12 -18.43 14.18
C PRO A 52 -20.04 -18.78 15.23
N GLY A 53 -19.37 -19.91 15.01
CA GLY A 53 -18.22 -20.34 15.78
C GLY A 53 -17.10 -19.30 15.73
N LEU A 54 -16.72 -18.87 14.54
CA LEU A 54 -15.68 -17.87 14.34
C LEU A 54 -16.06 -16.52 14.97
N GLN A 55 -17.29 -16.06 14.75
CA GLN A 55 -17.78 -14.79 15.27
C GLN A 55 -17.66 -14.68 16.80
N SER A 56 -17.95 -15.76 17.53
CA SER A 56 -17.93 -15.77 18.99
C SER A 56 -16.53 -15.86 19.61
N ARG A 57 -15.49 -16.20 18.83
CA ARG A 57 -14.09 -16.22 19.30
C ARG A 57 -13.30 -14.98 18.87
N ILE A 58 -13.90 -14.06 18.11
CA ILE A 58 -13.30 -12.76 17.79
C ILE A 58 -13.59 -11.79 18.92
N SER A 59 -12.58 -11.55 19.76
CA SER A 59 -12.69 -10.67 20.93
C SER A 59 -12.53 -9.19 20.58
N LYS A 60 -11.86 -8.87 19.48
CA LYS A 60 -11.57 -7.49 19.08
C LYS A 60 -11.55 -7.35 17.56
N ILE A 61 -12.24 -6.33 17.07
CA ILE A 61 -12.18 -5.88 15.69
C ILE A 61 -11.54 -4.50 15.69
N ILE A 62 -10.47 -4.33 14.92
CA ILE A 62 -9.78 -3.05 14.74
C ILE A 62 -10.01 -2.62 13.30
N HIS A 63 -10.62 -1.45 13.13
CA HIS A 63 -10.80 -0.83 11.83
C HIS A 63 -9.63 0.13 11.57
N PHE A 64 -9.00 -0.04 10.41
CA PHE A 64 -7.98 0.89 9.91
C PHE A 64 -8.65 1.76 8.86
N GLU A 65 -8.74 3.05 9.14
CA GLU A 65 -9.23 4.04 8.18
C GLU A 65 -8.12 4.34 7.16
N ASP A 66 -8.53 4.77 5.97
CA ASP A 66 -7.59 5.28 4.98
C ASP A 66 -6.94 6.56 5.50
N TYR A 67 -5.68 6.76 5.12
CA TYR A 67 -4.96 7.96 5.53
C TYR A 67 -5.54 9.18 4.82
N SER A 68 -5.72 10.27 5.57
CA SER A 68 -5.99 11.59 5.01
C SER A 68 -4.85 12.06 4.11
N VAL A 69 -5.13 13.04 3.25
CA VAL A 69 -4.12 13.70 2.40
C VAL A 69 -2.92 14.19 3.22
N ASP A 70 -3.19 14.71 4.41
CA ASP A 70 -2.16 15.25 5.30
C ASP A 70 -1.30 14.12 5.89
N GLU A 71 -1.91 13.02 6.31
CA GLU A 71 -1.18 11.85 6.79
C GLU A 71 -0.36 11.19 5.68
N LEU A 72 -0.87 11.11 4.44
CA LEU A 72 -0.12 10.59 3.30
C LEU A 72 1.12 11.45 3.01
N TYR A 73 0.99 12.78 3.09
CA TYR A 73 2.11 13.70 2.96
C TYR A 73 3.13 13.55 4.09
N GLU A 74 2.69 13.42 5.33
CA GLU A 74 3.60 13.19 6.46
C GLU A 74 4.32 11.85 6.37
N ILE A 75 3.62 10.79 5.94
CA ILE A 75 4.24 9.48 5.66
C ILE A 75 5.31 9.64 4.58
N PHE A 76 5.02 10.40 3.51
CA PHE A 76 5.98 10.65 2.43
C PHE A 76 7.24 11.33 2.97
N ARG A 77 7.08 12.43 3.71
CA ARG A 77 8.20 13.16 4.33
C ARG A 77 9.00 12.30 5.31
N MET A 78 8.32 11.57 6.18
CA MET A 78 8.96 10.67 7.14
C MET A 78 9.81 9.62 6.43
N MET A 79 9.30 9.02 5.35
CA MET A 79 10.03 8.00 4.59
C MET A 79 11.24 8.55 3.84
N LEU A 80 11.17 9.79 3.32
CA LEU A 80 12.35 10.48 2.76
C LEU A 80 13.40 10.77 3.82
N SER A 81 12.99 11.34 4.96
CA SER A 81 13.89 11.67 6.07
C SER A 81 14.60 10.44 6.64
N LYS A 82 13.94 9.28 6.69
CA LYS A 82 14.55 8.00 7.10
C LYS A 82 15.68 7.51 6.17
N LYS A 83 15.81 8.11 4.99
CA LYS A 83 16.86 7.82 4.01
C LYS A 83 17.83 9.01 3.83
N ASP A 84 17.80 9.96 4.75
CA ASP A 84 18.63 11.17 4.73
C ASP A 84 18.38 12.08 3.51
N TYR A 85 17.18 12.00 2.94
CA TYR A 85 16.72 12.92 1.89
C TYR A 85 15.88 14.06 2.46
N SER A 86 16.10 15.25 1.90
CA SER A 86 15.25 16.42 2.06
C SER A 86 14.29 16.57 0.87
N ILE A 87 13.22 17.34 1.06
CA ILE A 87 12.26 17.67 0.01
C ILE A 87 12.10 19.18 -0.10
N GLU A 88 12.05 19.69 -1.32
CA GLU A 88 11.76 21.09 -1.59
C GLU A 88 10.33 21.46 -1.17
N SER A 89 10.13 22.68 -0.66
CA SER A 89 8.82 23.15 -0.20
C SER A 89 7.77 23.22 -1.32
N SER A 90 8.19 23.46 -2.56
CA SER A 90 7.36 23.45 -3.78
C SER A 90 6.61 22.11 -3.97
N CYS A 91 7.23 20.99 -3.57
CA CYS A 91 6.66 19.65 -3.70
C CYS A 91 5.39 19.44 -2.89
N GLU A 92 5.21 20.18 -1.78
CA GLU A 92 4.06 19.98 -0.88
C GLU A 92 2.73 20.16 -1.62
N LYS A 93 2.59 21.25 -2.37
CA LYS A 93 1.36 21.54 -3.11
C LYS A 93 1.07 20.46 -4.16
N VAL A 94 2.11 19.98 -4.85
CA VAL A 94 1.99 18.93 -5.87
C VAL A 94 1.57 17.61 -5.24
N LEU A 95 2.23 17.19 -4.16
CA LEU A 95 1.93 15.95 -3.45
C LEU A 95 0.52 15.95 -2.86
N ARG A 96 0.13 17.02 -2.14
CA ARG A 96 -1.22 17.11 -1.56
C ARG A 96 -2.31 17.11 -2.63
N SER A 97 -2.11 17.87 -3.72
CA SER A 97 -3.04 17.88 -4.85
C SER A 97 -3.11 16.53 -5.57
N HIS A 98 -2.05 15.73 -5.53
CA HIS A 98 -2.04 14.40 -6.12
C HIS A 98 -2.74 13.39 -5.21
N PHE A 99 -2.40 13.37 -3.91
CA PHE A 99 -3.03 12.52 -2.91
C PHE A 99 -4.55 12.75 -2.80
N SER A 100 -5.02 13.99 -2.94
CA SER A 100 -6.46 14.26 -2.96
C SER A 100 -7.19 13.64 -4.16
N LYS A 101 -6.50 13.43 -5.29
CA LYS A 101 -7.04 12.77 -6.48
C LYS A 101 -6.98 11.26 -6.38
N VAL A 102 -5.84 10.71 -5.98
CA VAL A 102 -5.68 9.24 -5.94
C VAL A 102 -6.39 8.61 -4.75
N GLY A 103 -6.55 9.34 -3.64
CA GLY A 103 -7.24 8.86 -2.43
C GLY A 103 -8.73 8.57 -2.63
N THR A 104 -9.36 9.08 -3.71
CA THR A 104 -10.75 8.74 -4.04
C THR A 104 -10.89 7.48 -4.88
N THR A 105 -9.80 6.82 -5.23
CA THR A 105 -9.81 5.62 -6.06
C THR A 105 -10.18 4.40 -5.22
N GLU A 106 -11.05 3.55 -5.75
CA GLU A 106 -11.41 2.29 -5.11
C GLU A 106 -10.16 1.43 -4.87
N HIS A 107 -10.02 0.91 -3.65
CA HIS A 107 -8.86 0.13 -3.19
C HIS A 107 -7.52 0.88 -3.27
N PHE A 108 -7.51 2.19 -2.99
CA PHE A 108 -6.27 2.96 -2.90
C PHE A 108 -5.25 2.29 -1.96
N GLY A 109 -4.03 2.10 -2.45
CA GLY A 109 -2.98 1.37 -1.74
C GLY A 109 -2.41 2.08 -0.49
N ASN A 110 -2.90 3.27 -0.13
CA ASN A 110 -2.48 4.02 1.06
C ASN A 110 -0.95 4.13 1.18
N GLY A 111 -0.36 3.76 2.32
CA GLY A 111 1.08 3.78 2.53
C GLY A 111 1.88 2.93 1.54
N ARG A 112 1.28 1.89 0.92
CA ARG A 112 1.92 1.13 -0.17
C ARG A 112 2.07 1.99 -1.42
N TYR A 113 1.07 2.82 -1.72
CA TYR A 113 1.16 3.77 -2.83
C TYR A 113 2.24 4.82 -2.56
N VAL A 114 2.24 5.41 -1.36
CA VAL A 114 3.27 6.39 -0.95
C VAL A 114 4.68 5.82 -1.10
N ARG A 115 4.90 4.56 -0.69
CA ARG A 115 6.19 3.87 -0.88
C ARG A 115 6.59 3.77 -2.36
N LYS A 116 5.67 3.35 -3.24
CA LYS A 116 5.92 3.29 -4.68
C LYS A 116 6.29 4.67 -5.25
N LEU A 117 5.56 5.70 -4.83
CA LEU A 117 5.83 7.08 -5.28
C LEU A 117 7.22 7.54 -4.84
N ILE A 118 7.66 7.20 -3.63
CA ILE A 118 9.03 7.50 -3.16
C ILE A 118 10.08 6.77 -3.99
N GLU A 119 9.88 5.48 -4.25
CA GLU A 119 10.81 4.70 -5.07
C GLU A 119 10.97 5.31 -6.47
N ALA A 120 9.86 5.67 -7.11
CA ALA A 120 9.88 6.39 -8.39
C ALA A 120 10.54 7.78 -8.26
N SER A 121 10.25 8.52 -7.20
CA SER A 121 10.85 9.84 -6.96
C SER A 121 12.38 9.75 -6.82
N PHE A 122 12.91 8.74 -6.14
CA PHE A 122 14.35 8.52 -6.05
C PHE A 122 14.98 8.18 -7.39
N TYR A 123 14.29 7.39 -8.22
CA TYR A 123 14.77 7.09 -9.57
C TYR A 123 14.89 8.36 -10.42
N GLN A 124 13.87 9.21 -10.40
CA GLN A 124 13.86 10.49 -11.13
C GLN A 124 14.94 11.44 -10.60
N GLN A 125 15.07 11.51 -9.27
CA GLN A 125 16.07 12.32 -8.60
C GLN A 125 17.50 11.86 -8.95
N ALA A 126 17.77 10.55 -8.93
CA ALA A 126 19.07 10.00 -9.28
C ALA A 126 19.43 10.27 -10.74
N THR A 127 18.47 10.11 -11.65
CA THR A 127 18.64 10.43 -13.09
C THR A 127 19.05 11.89 -13.27
N ARG A 128 18.33 12.82 -12.64
CA ARG A 128 18.65 14.26 -12.66
C ARG A 128 20.03 14.57 -12.07
N VAL A 129 20.39 13.93 -10.96
CA VAL A 129 21.71 14.14 -10.32
C VAL A 129 22.83 13.63 -11.22
N MET A 130 22.69 12.46 -11.84
CA MET A 130 23.69 11.92 -12.78
C MET A 130 23.93 12.84 -13.97
N GLU A 131 22.87 13.39 -14.56
CA GLU A 131 22.98 14.36 -15.65
C GLU A 131 23.73 15.63 -15.23
N LYS A 132 23.51 16.11 -13.99
CA LYS A 132 24.20 17.29 -13.47
C LYS A 132 25.67 17.01 -13.14
N ILE A 133 26.01 15.85 -12.58
CA ILE A 133 27.40 15.48 -12.26
C ILE A 133 28.25 15.42 -13.52
N GLY A 134 27.70 14.94 -14.64
CA GLY A 134 28.39 14.97 -15.94
C GLY A 134 28.73 16.39 -16.42
N ASN A 135 28.04 17.41 -15.90
CA ASN A 135 28.18 18.80 -16.31
C ASN A 135 28.93 19.68 -15.29
N ARG A 136 28.91 19.34 -13.98
CA ARG A 136 29.59 20.07 -12.90
C ARG A 136 29.72 19.25 -11.61
N THR A 137 30.59 19.67 -10.70
CA THR A 137 30.61 19.16 -9.31
C THR A 137 29.38 19.67 -8.55
N LEU A 138 28.73 18.78 -7.77
CA LEU A 138 27.58 19.10 -6.93
C LEU A 138 27.95 19.07 -5.46
N GLU A 139 27.25 19.89 -4.66
CA GLU A 139 27.30 19.78 -3.20
C GLU A 139 26.43 18.62 -2.71
N GLU A 140 26.79 18.04 -1.56
CA GLU A 140 26.05 16.92 -0.94
C GLU A 140 24.56 17.25 -0.69
N THR A 141 24.28 18.52 -0.36
CA THR A 141 22.93 19.05 -0.19
C THR A 141 22.10 19.03 -1.48
N GLU A 142 22.74 19.16 -2.65
CA GLU A 142 22.10 19.06 -3.97
C GLU A 142 21.90 17.58 -4.39
N MET A 143 22.68 16.67 -3.82
CA MET A 143 22.59 15.23 -4.10
C MET A 143 21.48 14.54 -3.31
N ASN A 144 21.08 15.07 -2.15
CA ASN A 144 20.09 14.47 -1.26
C ASN A 144 18.80 15.30 -1.14
N VAL A 145 18.41 15.98 -2.21
CA VAL A 145 17.16 16.76 -2.29
C VAL A 145 16.25 16.25 -3.41
N VAL A 146 14.98 16.03 -3.08
CA VAL A 146 13.90 15.75 -4.04
C VAL A 146 13.18 17.06 -4.36
N ILE A 147 13.07 17.39 -5.65
CA ILE A 147 12.42 18.63 -6.13
C ILE A 147 11.11 18.33 -6.85
N GLU A 148 10.35 19.38 -7.15
CA GLU A 148 9.03 19.26 -7.77
C GLU A 148 9.03 18.48 -9.09
N ALA A 149 10.06 18.64 -9.92
CA ALA A 149 10.22 17.94 -11.19
C ALA A 149 10.34 16.42 -11.00
N ASP A 150 11.10 15.95 -10.00
CA ASP A 150 11.25 14.51 -9.73
C ASP A 150 9.90 13.89 -9.37
N ILE A 151 9.11 14.60 -8.55
CA ILE A 151 7.78 14.19 -8.11
C ILE A 151 6.80 14.12 -9.29
N LYS A 152 6.78 15.17 -10.14
CA LYS A 152 5.91 15.22 -11.32
C LYS A 152 6.22 14.08 -12.29
N ASN A 153 7.50 13.82 -12.56
CA ASN A 153 7.92 12.73 -13.43
C ASN A 153 7.57 11.37 -12.83
N ALA A 154 7.77 11.18 -11.52
CA ALA A 154 7.41 9.96 -10.82
C ALA A 154 5.90 9.68 -10.85
N ILE A 155 5.07 10.71 -10.68
CA ILE A 155 3.61 10.60 -10.81
C ILE A 155 3.22 10.17 -12.23
N GLN A 156 3.82 10.79 -13.24
CA GLN A 156 3.56 10.46 -14.63
C GLN A 156 3.93 9.00 -14.94
N GLU A 157 5.13 8.58 -14.54
CA GLU A 157 5.61 7.21 -14.72
C GLU A 157 4.66 6.18 -14.09
N LEU A 158 4.22 6.42 -12.85
CA LEU A 158 3.27 5.52 -12.19
C LEU A 158 1.91 5.47 -12.89
N SER A 159 1.41 6.61 -13.40
CA SER A 159 0.17 6.67 -14.16
C SER A 159 0.25 5.90 -15.48
N GLU A 160 1.41 5.95 -16.16
CA GLU A 160 1.66 5.22 -17.39
C GLU A 160 1.71 3.71 -17.13
N LEU A 161 2.44 3.26 -16.10
CA LEU A 161 2.53 1.85 -15.71
C LEU A 161 1.17 1.24 -15.38
N GLU A 162 0.32 1.96 -14.65
CA GLU A 162 -1.04 1.51 -14.34
C GLU A 162 -1.95 1.46 -15.58
N SER A 163 -1.73 2.34 -16.55
CA SER A 163 -2.46 2.33 -17.83
C SER A 163 -2.05 1.14 -18.69
N THR A 164 -0.75 0.87 -18.80
CA THR A 164 -0.22 -0.29 -19.54
C THR A 164 -0.65 -1.61 -18.91
N GLN A 165 -0.63 -1.74 -17.58
CA GLN A 165 -1.10 -2.95 -16.90
C GLN A 165 -2.59 -3.20 -17.16
N ARG A 166 -3.43 -2.16 -17.15
CA ARG A 166 -4.85 -2.28 -17.51
C ARG A 166 -5.02 -2.80 -18.95
N LEU A 167 -4.31 -2.21 -19.92
CA LEU A 167 -4.35 -2.65 -21.32
C LEU A 167 -3.98 -4.13 -21.50
N ILE A 168 -2.95 -4.62 -20.81
CA ILE A 168 -2.53 -6.03 -20.88
C ILE A 168 -3.59 -6.96 -20.27
N VAL A 169 -4.16 -6.58 -19.12
CA VAL A 169 -5.20 -7.39 -18.46
C VAL A 169 -6.46 -7.50 -19.32
N PHE A 170 -6.87 -6.42 -19.98
CA PHE A 170 -8.00 -6.44 -20.91
C PHE A 170 -7.68 -7.14 -22.24
N GLY A 171 -6.44 -7.08 -22.72
CA GLY A 171 -6.00 -7.74 -23.96
C GLY A 171 -5.86 -9.26 -23.89
N LEU A 172 -5.82 -9.85 -22.69
CA LEU A 172 -5.77 -11.30 -22.46
C LEU A 172 -7.15 -11.95 -22.32
N GLN A 173 -8.24 -11.18 -22.41
CA GLN A 173 -9.61 -11.69 -22.41
C GLN A 173 -10.28 -11.69 -23.80
N GLY A 174 -9.50 -11.50 -24.86
CA GLY A 174 -9.96 -11.49 -26.26
C GLY A 174 -9.50 -12.72 -27.04
#